data_AF-A0A931I2A7-F1
#
_entry.id   AF-A0A931I2A7-F1
#
_cell.length_a   1.000
_cell.length_b   1.000
_cell.length_c   1.000
_cell.angle_alpha   90.00
_cell.angle_beta   90.00
_cell.angle_gamma   90.00
#
_symmetry.space_group_name_H-M   'P 1'
#
loop_
_entity.id
_entity.type
_entity.pdbx_description
1 polymer ?
#
loop_
_entity_poly.entity_id
_entity_poly.type
_entity_poly.pdbx_seq_one_letter_code
_entity_poly.pdbx_strand_id
1 'polypeptide(L)' 'MRLGFGVLRLGPAAFWAMTPRELAAAAGRQRPAGPGRDVLATLMAAYPDHAG' A
#
# COMPACT_ATOMS: atom_id res chain seq x y z
N MET A 1 13.33 -8.91 -14.44
CA MET A 1 12.96 -9.35 -13.06
C MET A 1 13.98 -8.83 -12.04
N ARG A 2 14.08 -7.51 -11.82
CA ARG A 2 15.15 -6.92 -10.96
C ARG A 2 14.73 -6.69 -9.50
N LEU A 3 13.42 -6.70 -9.22
CA LEU A 3 12.88 -6.40 -7.89
C LEU A 3 13.01 -7.59 -6.90
N GLY A 4 12.69 -8.82 -7.31
CA GLY A 4 12.72 -9.99 -6.42
C GLY A 4 14.12 -10.57 -6.14
N PHE A 5 14.96 -10.70 -7.17
CA PHE A 5 16.24 -11.41 -7.08
C PHE A 5 17.41 -10.54 -6.61
N GLY A 6 17.41 -9.25 -6.94
CA GLY A 6 18.54 -8.34 -6.64
C GLY A 6 18.41 -7.56 -5.34
N VAL A 7 17.19 -7.14 -4.98
CA VAL A 7 16.95 -6.24 -3.83
C VAL A 7 16.51 -7.00 -2.59
N LEU A 8 15.67 -8.04 -2.74
CA LEU A 8 15.11 -8.80 -1.62
C LEU A 8 15.79 -10.16 -1.40
N ARG A 9 16.67 -10.59 -2.33
CA ARG A 9 17.35 -11.91 -2.33
C ARG A 9 16.38 -13.10 -2.17
N LEU A 10 15.15 -12.96 -2.67
CA LEU A 10 14.13 -14.01 -2.59
C LEU A 10 14.29 -15.01 -3.74
N GLY A 11 14.08 -16.29 -3.44
CA GLY A 11 13.92 -17.31 -4.48
C GLY A 11 12.64 -17.09 -5.30
N PRO A 12 12.55 -17.60 -6.55
CA PRO A 12 11.42 -17.33 -7.44
C PRO A 12 10.08 -17.79 -6.84
N ALA A 13 10.06 -18.97 -6.22
CA ALA A 13 8.87 -19.53 -5.59
C ALA A 13 8.39 -18.68 -4.41
N ALA A 14 9.32 -18.22 -3.57
CA ALA A 14 9.00 -17.35 -2.44
C ALA A 14 8.43 -16.02 -2.91
N PHE A 15 9.01 -15.41 -3.96
CA PHE A 15 8.52 -14.16 -4.52
C PHE A 15 7.09 -14.27 -5.06
N TRP A 16 6.76 -15.35 -5.76
CA TRP A 16 5.42 -15.53 -6.33
C TRP A 16 4.35 -15.99 -5.33
N ALA A 17 4.76 -16.56 -4.20
CA ALA A 17 3.85 -16.94 -3.12
C ALA A 17 3.47 -15.76 -2.20
N MET A 18 4.22 -14.65 -2.24
CA MET A 18 3.97 -13.50 -1.38
C MET A 18 2.73 -12.71 -1.79
N THR A 19 2.00 -12.23 -0.79
CA THR A 19 0.93 -11.26 -0.98
C THR A 19 1.50 -9.87 -1.32
N PRO A 20 0.72 -8.98 -1.98
CA PRO A 20 1.15 -7.60 -2.23
C PRO A 20 1.54 -6.84 -0.95
N ARG A 21 0.91 -7.17 0.18
CA ARG A 21 1.19 -6.57 1.49
C ARG A 21 2.56 -6.99 2.02
N GLU A 22 2.91 -8.26 1.91
CA GLU A 22 4.22 -8.78 2.30
C GLU A 22 5.31 -8.24 1.38
N LEU A 23 5.03 -8.13 0.07
CA LEU A 23 5.96 -7.53 -0.88
C LEU A 23 6.24 -6.05 -0.56
N ALA A 24 5.21 -5.27 -0.23
CA ALA A 24 5.36 -3.87 0.16
C ALA A 24 6.20 -3.71 1.45
N ALA A 25 5.98 -4.58 2.44
CA ALA A 25 6.77 -4.61 3.67
C ALA A 25 8.24 -4.98 3.41
N ALA A 26 8.49 -6.03 2.61
CA ALA A 26 9.84 -6.45 2.26
C ALA A 26 10.60 -5.38 1.45
N ALA A 27 9.89 -4.66 0.57
CA ALA A 27 10.46 -3.57 -0.23
C ALA A 27 10.76 -2.29 0.57
N GLY A 28 10.53 -2.27 1.89
CA GLY A 28 10.71 -1.08 2.72
C GLY A 28 9.77 0.05 2.35
N ARG A 29 8.70 -0.25 1.60
CA ARG A 29 7.70 0.75 1.19
C ARG A 29 6.85 1.08 2.40
N GLN A 30 7.14 2.23 3.00
CA GLN A 30 6.24 2.86 3.96
C GLN A 30 4.88 3.02 3.28
N ARG A 31 3.84 2.45 3.89
CA ARG A 31 2.48 2.68 3.43
C ARG A 31 2.22 4.19 3.58
N PRO A 32 1.77 4.90 2.53
CA PRO A 32 1.40 6.30 2.70
C PRO A 32 0.40 6.40 3.85
N ALA A 33 0.64 7.32 4.77
CA ALA A 33 -0.28 7.58 5.84
C ALA A 33 -1.66 7.87 5.22
N GLY A 34 -2.71 7.28 5.80
CA GLY A 34 -4.07 7.65 5.42
C GLY A 34 -4.31 9.14 5.64
N PRO A 35 -5.38 9.71 5.06
CA PRO A 35 -5.72 11.11 5.26
C PRO A 35 -5.79 11.43 6.76
N GLY A 36 -5.23 12.59 7.13
CA GLY A 36 -5.39 13.15 8.46
C GLY A 36 -6.87 13.41 8.78
N ARG A 37 -7.17 13.68 10.05
CA ARG A 37 -8.56 13.91 10.50
C ARG A 37 -9.17 15.14 9.83
N ASP A 38 -8.37 16.15 9.56
CA ASP A 38 -8.69 17.37 8.81
C ASP A 38 -9.02 17.07 7.33
N VAL A 39 -8.20 16.25 6.68
CA VAL A 39 -8.42 15.84 5.28
C VAL A 39 -9.67 14.97 5.19
N LEU A 40 -9.88 14.04 6.13
CA LEU A 40 -11.09 13.24 6.20
C LEU A 40 -12.34 14.12 6.39
N ALA A 41 -12.30 15.10 7.29
CA ALA A 41 -13.42 16.02 7.49
C ALA A 41 -13.75 16.83 6.22
N THR A 42 -12.72 17.29 5.50
CA THR A 42 -12.87 17.97 4.21
C THR A 42 -13.55 17.06 3.18
N LEU A 43 -13.12 15.80 3.08
CA LEU A 43 -13.69 14.82 2.16
C LEU A 43 -15.16 14.51 2.49
N MET A 44 -15.49 14.33 3.77
CA MET A 44 -16.88 14.09 4.22
C MET A 44 -17.80 15.26 3.90
N ALA A 45 -17.30 16.50 3.99
CA ALA A 45 -18.06 17.68 3.62
C ALA A 45 -18.25 17.80 2.10
N ALA A 46 -17.24 17.42 1.32
CA ALA A 46 -17.27 17.47 -0.14
C ALA A 46 -18.13 16.35 -0.77
N TYR A 47 -18.18 15.19 -0.13
CA TYR A 47 -18.90 14.00 -0.61
C TYR A 47 -19.81 13.42 0.49
N PRO A 48 -20.92 14.10 0.82
CA PRO A 48 -21.84 13.63 1.85
C PRO A 48 -22.60 12.37 1.41
N ASP A 49 -22.61 11.34 2.27
CA ASP A 49 -23.21 10.02 1.98
C ASP A 49 -24.73 10.05 1.71
N HIS A 50 -25.40 11.16 2.05
CA HIS A 50 -26.85 11.32 1.95
C HIS A 50 -27.31 12.49 1.07
N ALA A 51 -26.45 13.05 0.22
CA ALA A 51 -26.89 14.01 -0.79
C ALA A 51 -27.27 13.29 -2.10
N GLY A 52 -28.57 13.02 -2.25
CA GLY A 52 -29.30 12.89 -3.54
C GLY A 52 -28.78 11.88 -4.55
#